data_AF-A0A1A8Z9D7-F1
#
_entry.id   AF-A0A1A8Z9D7-F1
#
_cell.length_a   1.000
_cell.length_b   1.000
_cell.length_c   1.000
_cell.angle_alpha   90.00
_cell.angle_beta   90.00
_cell.angle_gamma   90.00
#
_symmetry.space_group_name_H-M   'P 1'
#
loop_
_entity.id
_entity.type
_entity.pdbx_description
1 polymer ?
#
loop_
_entity_poly.entity_id
_entity_poly.type
_entity_poly.pdbx_seq_one_letter_code
_entity_poly.pdbx_strand_id
1 'polypeptide(L)'
;MTSSPTTSSRATPTVAAPYAVPRVAPQRRWRPALVWLAVALVAAGGLIAGGVLRKVGTTAEYLAVATRVEVGSTIGRSDLRTVRITVDPALKPIPSSAADAVIGKFAAVALVPGTLLTQAQLADTAVPGPGRQLVGISLSQERMPAERIKPGGEVLLVVTTDDGPVANQQATTAPISIKATVIDVRDGVKEGTTLLNVAVVERDGPLVAARAAAGRIVVALTSGS
;
A
#
# COMPACT_ATOMS: atom_id res chain seq x y z
N MET A 1 44.82 4.24 121.09
CA MET A 1 44.17 5.44 121.67
C MET A 1 42.89 5.66 120.88
N THR A 2 41.74 5.33 121.48
CA THR A 2 40.68 6.30 121.86
C THR A 2 40.16 7.07 120.62
N SER A 3 38.89 7.10 120.26
CA SER A 3 37.68 6.95 121.05
C SER A 3 36.47 6.94 120.10
N SER A 4 35.37 6.42 120.65
CA SER A 4 34.04 6.17 120.11
C SER A 4 33.23 7.47 119.77
N PRO A 5 31.88 7.43 119.66
CA PRO A 5 31.12 7.43 118.41
C PRO A 5 30.16 8.64 118.28
N THR A 6 29.52 8.86 117.12
CA THR A 6 28.26 9.64 117.07
C THR A 6 27.28 9.05 116.08
N THR A 7 26.26 8.44 116.67
CA THR A 7 24.82 8.42 116.38
C THR A 7 24.30 8.67 114.96
N SER A 8 23.55 7.66 114.53
CA SER A 8 22.64 7.56 113.39
C SER A 8 21.56 8.64 113.35
N SER A 9 21.25 9.12 112.14
CA SER A 9 19.88 9.49 111.78
C SER A 9 19.62 9.10 110.32
N ARG A 10 18.76 8.10 110.15
CA ARG A 10 18.28 7.59 108.86
C ARG A 10 17.18 8.52 108.35
N ALA A 11 17.44 9.27 107.30
CA ALA A 11 16.40 9.88 106.46
C ALA A 11 16.11 8.95 105.27
N THR A 12 14.84 8.55 105.13
CA THR A 12 14.31 7.76 104.01
C THR A 12 14.41 8.50 102.68
N PRO A 13 14.77 7.84 101.56
CA PRO A 13 14.87 8.48 100.26
C PRO A 13 13.47 8.77 99.69
N THR A 14 13.19 10.04 99.41
CA THR A 14 12.02 10.45 98.62
C THR A 14 12.25 10.06 97.16
N VAL A 15 11.43 9.13 96.69
CA VAL A 15 11.41 8.62 95.31
C VAL A 15 11.15 9.78 94.33
N ALA A 16 12.03 9.92 93.35
CA ALA A 16 11.92 10.89 92.27
C ALA A 16 10.67 10.62 91.41
N ALA A 17 9.87 11.64 91.16
CA ALA A 17 8.71 11.57 90.28
C ALA A 17 9.15 11.41 88.81
N PRO A 18 8.56 10.48 88.04
CA PRO A 18 8.88 10.35 86.62
C PRO A 18 8.30 11.50 85.80
N TYR A 19 9.14 12.15 85.00
CA TYR A 19 8.73 13.16 84.02
C TYR A 19 7.89 12.48 82.91
N ALA A 20 6.63 12.90 82.77
CA ALA A 20 5.74 12.43 81.71
C ALA A 20 6.07 13.14 80.38
N VAL A 21 6.61 12.40 79.42
CA VAL A 21 6.71 12.84 78.03
C VAL A 21 5.32 12.83 77.38
N PRO A 22 4.83 13.94 76.78
CA PRO A 22 3.56 13.93 76.09
C PRO A 22 3.70 13.12 74.79
N ARG A 23 3.28 11.85 74.81
CA ARG A 23 3.06 11.09 73.58
C ARG A 23 1.64 11.31 73.11
N VAL A 24 1.45 12.36 72.32
CA VAL A 24 0.33 12.39 71.37
C VAL A 24 0.89 12.77 70.02
N ALA A 25 1.49 11.80 69.33
CA ALA A 25 1.51 11.88 67.88
C ALA A 25 0.04 11.81 67.43
N PRO A 26 -0.47 12.79 66.65
CA PRO A 26 -1.86 12.76 66.20
C PRO A 26 -2.07 11.44 65.47
N GLN A 27 -3.03 10.63 65.95
CA GLN A 27 -3.43 9.40 65.29
C GLN A 27 -3.87 9.78 63.88
N ARG A 28 -2.98 9.55 62.91
CA ARG A 28 -3.22 9.81 61.50
C ARG A 28 -4.41 8.96 61.11
N ARG A 29 -5.61 9.55 61.05
CA ARG A 29 -6.85 8.84 60.71
C ARG A 29 -6.68 8.27 59.31
N TRP A 30 -6.46 6.97 59.22
CA TRP A 30 -6.36 6.25 57.95
C TRP A 30 -7.71 6.40 57.25
N ARG A 31 -7.73 7.14 56.13
CA ARG A 31 -8.91 7.33 55.30
C ARG A 31 -8.83 6.31 54.16
N PRO A 32 -9.35 5.08 54.31
CA PRO A 32 -9.22 4.03 53.29
C PRO A 32 -9.83 4.45 51.95
N ALA A 33 -10.85 5.32 51.96
CA ALA A 33 -11.43 5.90 50.76
C ALA A 33 -10.41 6.68 49.90
N LEU A 34 -9.47 7.40 50.51
CA LEU A 34 -8.41 8.10 49.77
C LEU A 34 -7.40 7.13 49.14
N VAL A 35 -7.14 6.00 49.80
CA VAL A 35 -6.26 4.95 49.26
C VAL A 35 -6.91 4.29 48.05
N TRP A 36 -8.19 3.92 48.15
CA TRP A 36 -8.95 3.37 47.03
C TRP A 36 -9.07 4.35 45.85
N LEU A 37 -9.29 5.64 46.13
CA LEU A 37 -9.30 6.68 45.10
C LEU A 37 -7.94 6.78 44.39
N ALA A 38 -6.82 6.76 45.15
CA ALA A 38 -5.49 6.79 44.56
C ALA A 38 -5.22 5.55 43.69
N VAL A 39 -5.59 4.35 44.16
CA VAL A 39 -5.47 3.11 43.39
C VAL A 39 -6.32 3.16 42.11
N ALA A 40 -7.56 3.64 42.19
CA ALA A 40 -8.44 3.79 41.04
C ALA A 40 -7.86 4.77 40.01
N LEU A 41 -7.28 5.89 40.46
CA LEU A 41 -6.64 6.88 39.59
C LEU A 41 -5.40 6.31 38.88
N VAL A 42 -4.58 5.54 39.60
CA VAL A 42 -3.41 4.86 39.02
C VAL A 42 -3.85 3.79 38.01
N ALA A 43 -4.87 2.99 38.34
CA ALA A 43 -5.41 1.98 37.44
C ALA A 43 -6.03 2.60 36.19
N ALA A 44 -6.81 3.68 36.33
CA ALA A 44 -7.39 4.42 35.22
C ALA A 44 -6.30 5.03 34.33
N GLY A 45 -5.30 5.68 34.91
CA GLY A 45 -4.15 6.22 34.18
C GLY A 45 -3.39 5.14 33.42
N GLY A 46 -3.16 3.97 34.03
CA GLY A 46 -2.51 2.83 33.40
C GLY A 46 -3.33 2.23 32.24
N LEU A 47 -4.65 2.13 32.40
CA LEU A 47 -5.55 1.65 31.34
C LEU A 47 -5.62 2.64 30.16
N ILE A 48 -5.66 3.94 30.44
CA ILE A 48 -5.65 4.98 29.40
C ILE A 48 -4.31 4.98 28.66
N ALA A 49 -3.18 4.99 29.38
CA ALA A 49 -1.85 4.95 28.78
C ALA A 49 -1.64 3.66 27.96
N GLY A 50 -2.04 2.50 28.50
CA GLY A 50 -1.98 1.22 27.80
C GLY A 50 -2.87 1.18 26.55
N GLY A 51 -4.06 1.78 26.62
CA GLY A 51 -4.97 1.90 25.48
C GLY A 51 -4.43 2.81 24.38
N VAL A 52 -3.83 3.95 24.74
CA VAL A 52 -3.20 4.88 23.80
C VAL A 52 -1.97 4.23 23.14
N LEU A 53 -1.10 3.56 23.90
CA LEU A 53 0.07 2.87 23.35
C LEU A 53 -0.32 1.78 22.33
N ARG A 54 -1.42 1.07 22.54
CA ARG A 54 -1.93 0.06 21.59
C ARG A 54 -2.39 0.65 20.26
N LYS A 55 -2.74 1.95 20.22
CA LYS A 55 -3.13 2.64 18.98
C LYS A 55 -1.96 3.28 18.22
N VAL A 56 -0.78 3.40 18.82
CA VAL A 56 0.33 4.23 18.28
C VAL A 56 1.27 3.49 17.32
N GLY A 57 1.10 2.19 17.07
CA GLY A 57 1.97 1.54 16.10
C GLY A 57 1.66 0.08 15.85
N THR A 58 0.58 -0.19 15.12
CA THR A 58 0.46 -1.48 14.44
C THR A 58 1.33 -1.42 13.20
N THR A 59 2.64 -1.62 13.39
CA THR A 59 3.54 -1.88 12.28
C THR A 59 3.16 -3.25 11.71
N ALA A 60 2.40 -3.25 10.62
CA ALA A 60 1.93 -4.47 9.98
C ALA A 60 2.86 -4.85 8.81
N GLU A 61 2.85 -6.13 8.49
CA GLU A 61 3.61 -6.68 7.36
C GLU A 61 2.75 -6.63 6.11
N TYR A 62 3.27 -5.97 5.08
CA TYR A 62 2.61 -5.79 3.79
C TYR A 62 3.49 -6.32 2.68
N LEU A 63 2.84 -6.68 1.56
CA LEU A 63 3.54 -7.10 0.36
C LEU A 63 4.00 -5.86 -0.41
N ALA A 64 5.28 -5.87 -0.74
CA ALA A 64 5.89 -4.93 -1.65
C ALA A 64 6.46 -5.68 -2.85
N VAL A 65 6.57 -4.97 -3.96
CA VAL A 65 7.14 -5.49 -5.19
C VAL A 65 8.66 -5.58 -5.03
N ALA A 66 9.22 -6.77 -5.26
CA ALA A 66 10.66 -7.04 -5.22
C ALA A 66 11.30 -6.83 -6.59
N THR A 67 10.65 -7.33 -7.65
CA THR A 67 11.14 -7.27 -9.02
C THR A 67 10.12 -6.56 -9.91
N ARG A 68 10.58 -5.91 -10.98
CA ARG A 68 9.68 -5.31 -11.97
C ARG A 68 8.85 -6.42 -12.64
N VAL A 69 7.53 -6.28 -12.62
CA VAL A 69 6.58 -7.21 -13.27
C VAL A 69 5.81 -6.42 -14.32
N GLU A 70 5.78 -6.91 -15.55
CA GLU A 70 5.12 -6.23 -16.67
C GLU A 70 3.60 -6.43 -16.63
N VAL A 71 2.87 -5.53 -17.28
CA VAL A 71 1.40 -5.64 -17.43
C VAL A 71 1.04 -6.99 -18.03
N GLY A 72 0.05 -7.67 -17.45
CA GLY A 72 -0.46 -8.95 -17.93
C GLY A 72 0.40 -10.16 -17.58
N SER A 73 1.56 -9.99 -16.96
CA SER A 73 2.38 -11.12 -16.50
C SER A 73 1.90 -11.68 -15.16
N THR A 74 2.17 -12.97 -14.93
CA THR A 74 1.79 -13.66 -13.70
C THR A 74 2.72 -13.27 -12.56
N ILE A 75 2.13 -12.93 -11.41
CA ILE A 75 2.87 -12.56 -10.20
C ILE A 75 3.34 -13.83 -9.49
N GLY A 76 4.66 -13.99 -9.39
CA GLY A 76 5.32 -15.08 -8.67
C GLY A 76 5.68 -14.71 -7.23
N ARG A 77 6.04 -15.73 -6.44
CA ARG A 77 6.53 -15.53 -5.06
C ARG A 77 7.87 -14.79 -5.02
N SER A 78 8.71 -14.95 -6.04
CA SER A 78 10.00 -14.24 -6.20
C SER A 78 9.84 -12.75 -6.47
N ASP A 79 8.68 -12.33 -6.98
CA ASP A 79 8.44 -10.95 -7.39
C ASP A 79 7.93 -10.10 -6.23
N LEU A 80 7.65 -10.73 -5.09
CA LEU A 80 7.10 -10.12 -3.89
C LEU A 80 8.11 -10.22 -2.74
N ARG A 81 8.13 -9.19 -1.90
CA ARG A 81 8.83 -9.18 -0.63
C ARG A 81 7.91 -8.67 0.46
N THR A 82 8.11 -9.18 1.67
CA THR A 82 7.40 -8.68 2.85
C THR A 82 8.13 -7.48 3.43
N VAL A 83 7.42 -6.38 3.65
CA VAL A 83 7.95 -5.18 4.28
C VAL A 83 7.09 -4.81 5.48
N ARG A 84 7.74 -4.48 6.59
CA ARG A 84 7.07 -4.01 7.79
C ARG A 84 7.10 -2.48 7.80
N ILE A 85 5.93 -1.86 7.64
CA ILE A 85 5.80 -0.40 7.60
C ILE A 85 4.45 0.02 8.22
N THR A 86 4.43 1.18 8.85
CA THR A 86 3.18 1.80 9.30
C THR A 86 2.55 2.49 8.09
N VAL A 87 1.43 1.96 7.61
CA VAL A 87 0.74 2.45 6.41
C VAL A 87 -0.64 2.95 6.81
N ASP A 88 -1.09 4.03 6.17
CA ASP A 88 -2.46 4.52 6.32
C ASP A 88 -3.45 3.48 5.76
N PRO A 89 -4.50 3.08 6.51
CA PRO A 89 -5.57 2.20 6.02
C PRO A 89 -6.21 2.65 4.70
N ALA A 90 -6.18 3.95 4.38
CA ALA A 90 -6.68 4.49 3.12
C ALA A 90 -5.97 3.92 1.88
N LEU A 91 -4.69 3.51 2.01
CA LEU A 91 -3.89 2.98 0.91
C LEU A 91 -4.22 1.52 0.56
N LYS A 92 -5.07 0.84 1.37
CA LYS A 92 -5.49 -0.57 1.20
C LYS A 92 -4.36 -1.52 0.71
N PRO A 93 -3.17 -1.49 1.33
CA PRO A 93 -2.09 -2.41 0.98
C PRO A 93 -2.46 -3.85 1.32
N ILE A 94 -1.94 -4.80 0.54
CA ILE A 94 -2.18 -6.22 0.77
C ILE A 94 -1.28 -6.72 1.91
N PRO A 95 -1.84 -7.31 2.99
CA PRO A 95 -1.05 -7.86 4.08
C PRO A 95 -0.25 -9.09 3.63
N SER A 96 0.90 -9.35 4.26
CA SER A 96 1.74 -10.52 3.97
C SER A 96 1.00 -11.85 4.14
N SER A 97 0.02 -11.92 5.04
CA SER A 97 -0.84 -13.10 5.23
C SER A 97 -1.69 -13.46 4.01
N ALA A 98 -1.92 -12.51 3.10
CA ALA A 98 -2.66 -12.73 1.86
C ALA A 98 -1.75 -13.01 0.65
N ALA A 99 -0.45 -13.26 0.86
CA ALA A 99 0.51 -13.53 -0.22
C ALA A 99 0.07 -14.68 -1.12
N ASP A 100 -0.42 -15.78 -0.54
CA ASP A 100 -0.83 -16.96 -1.31
C ASP A 100 -2.07 -16.70 -2.17
N ALA A 101 -2.87 -15.67 -1.87
CA ALA A 101 -4.00 -15.24 -2.70
C ALA A 101 -3.57 -14.32 -3.86
N VAL A 102 -2.37 -13.76 -3.80
CA VAL A 102 -1.80 -12.89 -4.85
C VAL A 102 -0.99 -13.71 -5.85
N ILE A 103 -0.28 -14.72 -5.36
CA ILE A 103 0.56 -15.58 -6.20
C ILE A 103 -0.33 -16.28 -7.25
N GLY A 104 0.07 -16.17 -8.52
CA GLY A 104 -0.70 -16.71 -9.64
C GLY A 104 -1.72 -15.74 -10.25
N LYS A 105 -1.95 -14.57 -9.64
CA LYS A 105 -2.73 -13.49 -10.27
C LYS A 105 -1.90 -12.76 -11.34
N PHE A 106 -2.58 -11.98 -12.17
CA PHE A 106 -1.94 -11.19 -13.21
C PHE A 106 -1.74 -9.74 -12.76
N ALA A 107 -0.68 -9.10 -13.23
CA ALA A 107 -0.46 -7.67 -12.98
C ALA A 107 -1.38 -6.84 -13.89
N ALA A 108 -2.30 -6.06 -13.32
CA ALA A 108 -3.17 -5.17 -14.09
C ALA A 108 -2.42 -3.94 -14.62
N VAL A 109 -1.36 -3.54 -13.92
CA VAL A 109 -0.47 -2.43 -14.26
C VAL A 109 0.99 -2.86 -14.09
N ALA A 110 1.92 -2.13 -14.67
CA ALA A 110 3.34 -2.39 -14.48
C ALA A 110 3.70 -2.20 -12.99
N LEU A 111 4.23 -3.25 -12.37
CA LEU A 111 4.65 -3.22 -10.97
C LEU A 111 6.11 -2.77 -10.90
N VAL A 112 6.36 -1.74 -10.10
CA VAL A 112 7.69 -1.15 -9.94
C VAL A 112 8.30 -1.64 -8.62
N PRO A 113 9.56 -2.10 -8.61
CA PRO A 113 10.19 -2.56 -7.38
C PRO A 113 10.19 -1.46 -6.32
N GLY A 114 9.90 -1.84 -5.07
CA GLY A 114 9.82 -0.93 -3.93
C GLY A 114 8.44 -0.32 -3.67
N THR A 115 7.45 -0.51 -4.55
CA THR A 115 6.07 -0.07 -4.29
C THR A 115 5.31 -1.07 -3.44
N LEU A 116 4.37 -0.59 -2.62
CA LEU A 116 3.40 -1.44 -1.94
C LEU A 116 2.41 -2.01 -2.95
N LEU A 117 2.07 -3.28 -2.78
CA LEU A 117 1.10 -3.95 -3.62
C LEU A 117 -0.32 -3.71 -3.10
N THR A 118 -1.23 -3.32 -3.98
CA THR A 118 -2.64 -3.03 -3.67
C THR A 118 -3.56 -3.84 -4.56
N GLN A 119 -4.78 -4.14 -4.11
CA GLN A 119 -5.76 -4.93 -4.89
C GLN A 119 -6.06 -4.35 -6.28
N ALA A 120 -5.99 -3.03 -6.43
CA ALA A 120 -6.24 -2.36 -7.72
C ALA A 120 -5.16 -2.62 -8.78
N GLN A 121 -4.00 -3.15 -8.38
CA GLN A 121 -2.90 -3.48 -9.28
C GLN A 121 -2.93 -4.95 -9.74
N LEU A 122 -3.88 -5.75 -9.23
CA LEU A 122 -4.04 -7.15 -9.59
C LEU A 122 -5.24 -7.31 -10.53
N ALA A 123 -5.09 -8.22 -11.48
CA ALA A 123 -6.15 -8.73 -12.33
C ALA A 123 -6.34 -10.22 -12.05
N ASP A 124 -7.60 -10.65 -11.98
CA ASP A 124 -7.97 -12.06 -11.83
C ASP A 124 -7.84 -12.83 -13.15
N THR A 125 -7.82 -12.10 -14.27
CA THR A 125 -7.75 -12.65 -15.62
C THR A 125 -6.48 -12.19 -16.31
N ALA A 126 -5.92 -13.05 -17.16
CA ALA A 126 -4.83 -12.66 -18.04
C ALA A 126 -5.20 -11.42 -18.86
N VAL A 127 -4.22 -10.55 -19.11
CA VAL A 127 -4.36 -9.40 -20.01
C VAL A 127 -3.51 -9.71 -21.24
N PRO A 128 -4.11 -9.79 -22.46
CA PRO A 128 -5.52 -9.57 -22.78
C PRO A 128 -6.46 -10.66 -22.24
N GLY A 129 -7.70 -10.27 -21.91
CA GLY A 129 -8.74 -11.21 -21.47
C GLY A 129 -9.13 -12.23 -22.56
N PRO A 130 -9.84 -13.32 -22.20
CA PRO A 130 -10.24 -14.37 -23.14
C PRO A 130 -11.02 -13.79 -24.34
N GLY A 131 -10.74 -14.33 -25.54
CA GLY A 131 -11.33 -13.84 -26.80
C GLY A 131 -10.72 -12.53 -27.33
N ARG A 132 -9.60 -12.07 -26.73
CA ARG A 132 -8.79 -10.96 -27.25
C ARG A 132 -7.37 -11.42 -27.56
N GLN A 133 -6.84 -10.88 -28.65
CA GLN A 133 -5.48 -11.11 -29.12
C GLN A 133 -4.65 -9.84 -28.96
N LEU A 134 -3.41 -10.00 -28.47
CA LEU A 134 -2.43 -8.93 -28.39
C LEU A 134 -1.78 -8.72 -29.76
N VAL A 135 -1.82 -7.50 -30.28
CA VAL A 135 -1.17 -7.12 -31.54
C VAL A 135 -0.26 -5.93 -31.30
N GLY A 136 1.01 -6.07 -31.70
CA GLY A 136 1.99 -4.99 -31.68
C GLY A 136 1.92 -4.18 -32.98
N ILE A 137 1.81 -2.85 -32.85
CA ILE A 137 1.72 -1.92 -33.97
C ILE A 137 2.86 -0.91 -33.84
N SER A 138 3.76 -0.91 -34.82
CA SER A 138 4.81 0.11 -34.91
C SER A 138 4.26 1.32 -35.63
N LEU A 139 4.20 2.46 -34.94
CA LEU A 139 3.67 3.71 -35.50
C LEU A 139 4.78 4.76 -35.52
N SER A 140 4.86 5.53 -36.60
CA SER A 140 5.66 6.75 -36.63
C SER A 140 4.98 7.85 -35.81
N GLN A 141 5.75 8.76 -35.27
CA GLN A 141 5.24 9.89 -34.48
C GLN A 141 4.21 10.75 -35.25
N GLU A 142 4.32 10.83 -36.58
CA GLU A 142 3.38 11.54 -37.46
C GLU A 142 1.98 10.90 -37.53
N ARG A 143 1.85 9.62 -37.16
CA ARG A 143 0.60 8.85 -37.21
C ARG A 143 0.00 8.59 -35.82
N MET A 144 0.65 9.08 -34.78
CA MET A 144 0.07 9.11 -33.44
C MET A 144 -0.80 10.35 -33.28
N PRO A 145 -1.98 10.23 -32.65
CA PRO A 145 -2.72 11.40 -32.18
C PRO A 145 -1.82 12.32 -31.35
N ALA A 146 -2.01 13.63 -31.49
CA ALA A 146 -1.29 14.63 -30.69
C ALA A 146 -1.51 14.43 -29.17
N GLU A 147 -2.64 13.84 -28.79
CA GLU A 147 -2.92 13.45 -27.42
C GLU A 147 -2.21 12.14 -27.05
N ARG A 148 -1.49 12.16 -25.92
CA ARG A 148 -0.68 11.02 -25.47
C ARG A 148 -1.57 9.84 -25.13
N ILE A 149 -1.49 8.79 -25.93
CA ILE A 149 -2.13 7.50 -25.66
C ILE A 149 -1.66 6.94 -24.32
N LYS A 150 -2.59 6.53 -23.46
CA LYS A 150 -2.32 5.93 -22.15
C LYS A 150 -2.70 4.44 -22.17
N PRO A 151 -1.94 3.56 -21.47
CA PRO A 151 -2.39 2.20 -21.18
C PRO A 151 -3.78 2.20 -20.54
N GLY A 152 -4.63 1.28 -20.97
CA GLY A 152 -6.04 1.18 -20.60
C GLY A 152 -7.00 2.04 -21.44
N GLY A 153 -6.48 2.93 -22.31
CA GLY A 153 -7.32 3.74 -23.19
C GLY A 153 -7.96 2.93 -24.32
N GLU A 154 -9.18 3.30 -24.70
CA GLU A 154 -9.81 2.79 -25.92
C GLU A 154 -9.31 3.57 -27.14
N VAL A 155 -8.98 2.83 -28.20
CA VAL A 155 -8.55 3.39 -29.47
C VAL A 155 -9.30 2.72 -30.62
N LEU A 156 -9.50 3.48 -31.68
CA LEU A 156 -10.06 3.01 -32.94
C LEU A 156 -8.92 2.83 -33.94
N LEU A 157 -8.70 1.59 -34.34
CA LEU A 157 -7.75 1.24 -35.40
C LEU A 157 -8.47 1.44 -36.74
N VAL A 158 -8.06 2.46 -37.49
CA VAL A 158 -8.58 2.71 -38.83
C VAL A 158 -7.63 2.05 -39.83
N VAL A 159 -8.14 1.03 -40.52
CA VAL A 159 -7.40 0.36 -41.59
C VAL A 159 -7.60 1.15 -42.87
N THR A 160 -6.53 1.78 -43.37
CA THR A 160 -6.58 2.46 -44.66
C THR A 160 -6.42 1.43 -45.78
N THR A 161 -7.26 1.56 -46.81
CA THR A 161 -7.09 0.88 -48.09
C THR A 161 -6.33 1.83 -49.01
N ASP A 162 -5.12 1.42 -49.40
CA ASP A 162 -4.31 1.94 -50.51
C ASP A 162 -4.48 3.41 -50.88
N ASP A 163 -3.54 4.26 -50.44
CA ASP A 163 -3.26 5.54 -51.08
C ASP A 163 -1.88 5.46 -51.77
N GLY A 164 -1.88 4.98 -53.01
CA GLY A 164 -1.06 5.65 -54.02
C GLY A 164 -1.56 7.10 -54.21
N PRO A 165 -0.77 8.00 -54.81
CA PRO A 165 -1.15 9.40 -54.93
C PRO A 165 -2.58 9.52 -55.47
N VAL A 166 -3.40 10.30 -54.76
CA VAL A 166 -4.84 10.52 -54.98
C VAL A 166 -5.14 11.05 -56.38
N ALA A 167 -5.09 10.16 -57.36
CA ALA A 167 -5.52 10.38 -58.71
C ALA A 167 -6.15 9.06 -59.19
N ASN A 168 -7.48 9.03 -59.21
CA ASN A 168 -8.30 7.99 -59.83
C ASN A 168 -8.34 6.60 -59.18
N GLN A 169 -8.72 6.48 -57.90
CA GLN A 169 -9.36 5.25 -57.44
C GLN A 169 -10.67 5.57 -56.72
N GLN A 170 -11.76 5.14 -57.34
CA GLN A 170 -13.11 5.13 -56.78
C GLN A 170 -13.08 4.39 -55.43
N ALA A 171 -13.06 5.13 -54.33
CA ALA A 171 -13.13 4.61 -52.97
C ALA A 171 -14.45 3.82 -52.79
N THR A 172 -14.41 2.52 -53.07
CA THR A 172 -15.56 1.61 -52.99
C THR A 172 -15.51 0.68 -51.79
N THR A 173 -14.53 0.85 -50.90
CA THR A 173 -14.51 0.15 -49.60
C THR A 173 -14.41 1.18 -48.49
N ALA A 174 -15.46 1.30 -47.67
CA ALA A 174 -15.45 2.17 -46.50
C ALA A 174 -14.28 1.78 -45.56
N PRO A 175 -13.57 2.75 -44.95
CA PRO A 175 -12.49 2.45 -44.02
C PRO A 175 -12.99 1.59 -42.87
N ILE A 176 -12.36 0.42 -42.68
CA ILE A 176 -12.74 -0.51 -41.61
C ILE A 176 -12.15 0.01 -40.31
N SER A 177 -13.03 0.30 -39.36
CA SER A 177 -12.66 0.80 -38.04
C SER A 177 -12.86 -0.29 -36.99
N ILE A 178 -11.78 -0.66 -36.30
CA ILE A 178 -11.76 -1.75 -35.32
C ILE A 178 -11.48 -1.18 -33.94
N LYS A 179 -12.35 -1.47 -32.97
CA LYS A 179 -12.14 -1.07 -31.58
C LYS A 179 -11.03 -1.91 -30.96
N ALA A 180 -10.10 -1.26 -30.28
CA ALA A 180 -9.02 -1.91 -29.56
C ALA A 180 -8.75 -1.21 -28.22
N THR A 181 -8.19 -1.94 -27.27
CA THR A 181 -7.77 -1.38 -25.98
C THR A 181 -6.25 -1.36 -25.93
N VAL A 182 -5.67 -0.23 -25.55
CA VAL A 182 -4.22 -0.10 -25.40
C VAL A 182 -3.78 -0.83 -24.14
N ILE A 183 -2.89 -1.80 -24.29
CA ILE A 183 -2.32 -2.54 -23.17
C ILE A 183 -1.02 -1.87 -22.71
N ASP A 184 -0.19 -1.47 -23.66
CA ASP A 184 1.12 -0.88 -23.36
C ASP A 184 1.62 0.01 -24.50
N VAL A 185 2.47 0.98 -24.16
CA VAL A 185 3.10 1.91 -25.10
C VAL A 185 4.60 1.97 -24.78
N ARG A 186 5.44 1.60 -25.74
CA ARG A 186 6.91 1.62 -25.60
C ARG A 186 7.55 2.37 -26.74
N ASP A 187 8.78 2.85 -26.51
CA ASP A 187 9.61 3.34 -27.60
C ASP A 187 9.94 2.19 -28.55
N GLY A 188 9.83 2.46 -29.85
CA GLY A 188 10.12 1.49 -30.90
C GLY A 188 11.63 1.28 -31.08
N VAL A 189 11.98 0.23 -31.81
CA VAL A 189 13.38 -0.15 -32.08
C VAL A 189 14.09 0.89 -32.98
N LYS A 190 13.33 1.70 -33.72
CA LYS A 190 13.85 2.79 -34.56
C LYS A 190 13.55 4.14 -33.92
N GLU A 191 14.48 5.08 -34.03
CA GLU A 191 14.25 6.47 -33.61
C GLU A 191 12.98 7.05 -34.25
N GLY A 192 12.15 7.71 -33.45
CA GLY A 192 10.89 8.31 -33.89
C GLY A 192 9.73 7.33 -34.12
N THR A 193 9.91 6.05 -33.75
CA THR A 193 8.82 5.05 -33.76
C THR A 193 8.38 4.71 -32.34
N THR A 194 7.09 4.45 -32.17
CA THR A 194 6.48 3.98 -30.93
C THR A 194 5.86 2.62 -31.19
N LEU A 195 6.16 1.65 -30.32
CA LEU A 195 5.51 0.35 -30.30
C LEU A 195 4.25 0.42 -29.43
N LEU A 196 3.10 0.31 -30.07
CA LEU A 196 1.79 0.29 -29.43
C LEU A 196 1.27 -1.14 -29.36
N ASN A 197 1.12 -1.68 -28.14
CA ASN A 197 0.53 -2.99 -27.94
C ASN A 197 -0.97 -2.83 -27.65
N VAL A 198 -1.81 -3.37 -28.54
CA VAL A 198 -3.26 -3.28 -28.43
C VAL A 198 -3.91 -4.65 -28.31
N ALA A 199 -4.94 -4.75 -27.49
CA ALA A 199 -5.82 -5.89 -27.42
C ALA A 199 -6.99 -5.69 -28.38
N VAL A 200 -7.15 -6.61 -29.32
CA VAL A 200 -8.21 -6.64 -30.33
C VAL A 200 -9.04 -7.91 -30.13
N VAL A 201 -10.29 -7.93 -30.57
CA VAL A 201 -11.08 -9.17 -30.61
C VAL A 201 -10.38 -10.21 -31.48
N GLU A 202 -10.33 -11.47 -31.03
CA GLU A 202 -9.59 -12.56 -31.68
C GLU A 202 -9.93 -12.74 -33.17
N ARG A 203 -11.20 -12.55 -33.55
CA ARG A 203 -11.65 -12.59 -34.95
C ARG A 203 -10.98 -11.56 -35.86
N ASP A 204 -10.66 -10.39 -35.31
CA ASP A 204 -10.11 -9.24 -36.03
C ASP A 204 -8.57 -9.21 -35.93
N GLY A 205 -7.98 -10.01 -35.03
CA GLY A 205 -6.55 -10.09 -34.75
C GLY A 205 -5.68 -10.36 -35.99
N PRO A 206 -5.96 -11.39 -36.81
CA PRO A 206 -5.18 -11.66 -38.02
C PRO A 206 -5.22 -10.52 -39.04
N LEU A 207 -6.38 -9.87 -39.20
CA LEU A 207 -6.55 -8.76 -40.13
C LEU A 207 -5.77 -7.52 -39.66
N VAL A 208 -5.87 -7.19 -38.37
CA VAL A 208 -5.09 -6.08 -37.77
C VAL A 208 -3.60 -6.38 -37.85
N ALA A 209 -3.15 -7.60 -37.53
CA ALA A 209 -1.74 -7.97 -37.59
C ALA A 209 -1.17 -7.84 -39.02
N ALA A 210 -1.89 -8.32 -40.04
CA ALA A 210 -1.48 -8.21 -41.43
C ALA A 210 -1.37 -6.74 -41.90
N ARG A 211 -2.32 -5.89 -41.49
CA ARG A 211 -2.34 -4.47 -41.86
C ARG A 211 -1.34 -3.63 -41.06
N ALA A 212 -1.06 -4.01 -39.82
CA ALA A 212 -0.02 -3.42 -38.98
C ALA A 212 1.36 -3.65 -39.60
N ALA A 213 1.62 -4.90 -40.02
CA ALA A 213 2.87 -5.26 -40.70
C ALA A 213 3.06 -4.50 -42.03
N ALA A 214 1.97 -4.21 -42.75
CA ALA A 214 2.00 -3.41 -43.96
C ALA A 214 2.14 -1.89 -43.70
N GLY A 215 2.14 -1.44 -42.43
CA GLY A 215 2.17 -0.03 -42.08
C GLY A 215 0.93 0.74 -42.55
N ARG A 216 -0.25 0.11 -42.57
CA ARG A 216 -1.51 0.69 -43.07
C ARG A 216 -2.55 0.91 -41.97
N ILE A 217 -2.08 1.15 -40.75
CA ILE A 217 -2.95 1.45 -39.60
C ILE A 217 -2.72 2.88 -39.17
N VAL A 218 -3.83 3.60 -39.00
CA VAL A 218 -3.87 4.88 -38.30
C VAL A 218 -4.65 4.66 -37.01
N VAL A 219 -4.15 5.25 -35.91
CA VAL A 219 -4.80 5.15 -34.61
C VAL A 219 -5.57 6.45 -34.38
N ALA A 220 -6.88 6.33 -34.17
CA ALA A 220 -7.72 7.42 -33.70
C ALA A 220 -8.06 7.20 -32.23
N LEU A 221 -7.94 8.25 -31.42
CA LEU A 221 -8.39 8.20 -30.03
C LEU A 221 -9.92 8.31 -30.02
N THR A 222 -10.61 7.36 -29.39
CA THR A 222 -12.03 7.54 -29.10
C THR A 222 -12.12 8.17 -27.71
N SER A 223 -12.50 9.44 -27.64
CA SER A 223 -12.79 10.10 -26.38
C SER A 223 -14.13 9.56 -25.86
N GLY A 224 -14.09 8.42 -25.17
CA GLY A 224 -15.24 7.86 -24.47
C GLY A 224 -15.34 8.47 -23.07
N SER A 225 -16.28 9.43 -22.93
CA SER A 225 -16.97 9.93 -21.73
C SER A 225 -16.41 9.62 -20.34
#